data_AF-A0A2T4X027-F1
#
_entry.id   AF-A0A2T4X027-F1
#
_cell.length_a   1.000
_cell.length_b   1.000
_cell.length_c   1.000
_cell.angle_alpha   90.00
_cell.angle_beta   90.00
_cell.angle_gamma   90.00
#
_symmetry.space_group_name_H-M   'P 1'
#
loop_
_entity.id
_entity.type
_entity.pdbx_description
1 polymer ?
#
loop_
_entity_poly.entity_id
_entity_poly.type
_entity_poly.pdbx_seq_one_letter_code
_entity_poly.pdbx_strand_id
1 'polypeptide(L)'
;MKKLYILLFAILISAFSFGQTNVGITGNVDGVYINEIHYDNIGGDIDEFFEVVGPAGTDLSVYTITLYNGNDTNAYNTIALTGTIDDEGSSVGAIAMILPANGIQNGAPDGIALSKTGSTDVQFLTYEGSFTAGDGDAAGLAGVDIGIAEAFPYPEVANHSLEYDETFMTWQLSLDSTPGDFAQGTLSTIDFNTKSASPFFALNTC
;
A
#
# COMPACT_ATOMS: atom_id res chain seq x y z
N MET A 1 -53.53 10.53 -33.64
CA MET A 1 -53.80 10.32 -32.20
C MET A 1 -53.68 8.84 -31.94
N LYS A 2 -52.82 8.28 -31.09
CA LYS A 2 -51.84 8.78 -30.13
C LYS A 2 -50.72 7.73 -30.10
N LYS A 3 -49.48 8.20 -30.22
CA LYS A 3 -48.25 7.67 -29.61
C LYS A 3 -48.37 6.22 -29.12
N LEU A 4 -48.15 5.26 -30.01
CA LEU A 4 -47.81 3.90 -29.62
C LEU A 4 -46.39 4.00 -29.05
N TYR A 5 -46.29 4.02 -27.72
CA TYR A 5 -45.05 4.13 -26.97
C TYR A 5 -44.16 2.95 -27.35
N ILE A 6 -43.28 3.19 -28.32
CA ILE A 6 -42.10 2.38 -28.57
C ILE A 6 -41.36 2.33 -27.24
N LEU A 7 -41.41 1.15 -26.64
CA LEU A 7 -40.38 0.54 -25.82
C LEU A 7 -39.68 1.51 -24.87
N LEU A 8 -40.07 1.42 -23.59
CA LEU A 8 -39.23 1.79 -22.46
C LEU A 8 -37.82 1.21 -22.67
N PHE A 9 -36.94 2.00 -23.28
CA PHE A 9 -35.51 1.85 -23.16
C PHE A 9 -35.05 3.08 -22.36
N ALA A 10 -35.57 3.16 -21.13
CA ALA A 10 -34.78 3.78 -20.08
C ALA A 10 -33.55 2.88 -19.97
N ILE A 11 -32.48 3.26 -20.66
CA ILE A 11 -31.14 2.83 -20.32
C ILE A 11 -30.91 3.42 -18.93
N LEU A 12 -31.41 2.71 -17.92
CA LEU A 12 -30.77 2.72 -16.63
C LEU A 12 -29.44 2.03 -16.90
N ILE A 13 -28.44 2.80 -17.33
CA ILE A 13 -27.08 2.51 -16.89
C ILE A 13 -27.18 2.78 -15.38
N SER A 14 -27.67 1.78 -14.65
CA SER A 14 -27.13 1.57 -13.32
C SER A 14 -25.66 1.39 -13.63
N ALA A 15 -24.85 2.43 -13.37
CA ALA A 15 -23.46 2.19 -13.09
C ALA A 15 -23.51 1.05 -12.06
N PHE A 16 -23.14 -0.15 -12.49
CA PHE A 16 -22.71 -1.15 -11.54
C PHE A 16 -21.49 -0.49 -10.93
N SER A 17 -21.71 0.25 -9.84
CA SER A 17 -20.68 0.43 -8.84
C SER A 17 -20.44 -1.00 -8.39
N PHE A 18 -19.46 -1.66 -9.01
CA PHE A 18 -18.91 -2.83 -8.37
C PHE A 18 -18.38 -2.31 -7.06
N GLY A 19 -19.03 -2.70 -5.96
CA GLY A 19 -18.63 -2.24 -4.64
C GLY A 19 -17.17 -2.64 -4.47
N GLN A 20 -16.31 -1.67 -4.20
CA GLN A 20 -14.94 -1.98 -3.84
C GLN A 20 -14.96 -2.89 -2.61
N THR A 21 -13.96 -3.76 -2.51
CA THR A 21 -13.81 -4.68 -1.38
C THR A 21 -12.43 -4.47 -0.78
N ASN A 22 -12.37 -4.29 0.53
CA ASN A 22 -11.09 -4.33 1.23
C ASN A 22 -10.60 -5.77 1.30
N VAL A 23 -9.47 -6.08 0.66
CA VAL A 23 -8.86 -7.42 0.66
C VAL A 23 -8.04 -7.70 1.92
N GLY A 24 -7.76 -6.69 2.75
CA GLY A 24 -7.18 -6.82 4.08
C GLY A 24 -5.72 -7.28 4.11
N ILE A 25 -5.28 -7.73 5.29
CA ILE A 25 -3.87 -8.06 5.60
C ILE A 25 -3.26 -9.09 4.64
N THR A 26 -4.02 -10.11 4.27
CA THR A 26 -3.52 -11.25 3.49
C THR A 26 -3.94 -11.19 2.02
N GLY A 27 -4.68 -10.14 1.65
CA GLY A 27 -5.17 -9.93 0.31
C GLY A 27 -4.16 -9.22 -0.59
N ASN A 28 -4.41 -9.29 -1.90
CA ASN A 28 -3.65 -8.56 -2.90
C ASN A 28 -4.61 -7.95 -3.93
N VAL A 29 -4.12 -6.94 -4.64
CA VAL A 29 -4.79 -6.27 -5.74
C VAL A 29 -4.18 -6.79 -7.04
N ASP A 30 -4.84 -7.76 -7.68
CA ASP A 30 -4.34 -8.42 -8.89
C ASP A 30 -2.89 -8.93 -8.76
N GLY A 31 -2.56 -9.54 -7.62
CA GLY A 31 -1.24 -10.09 -7.33
C GLY A 31 -0.26 -9.12 -6.66
N VAL A 32 -0.57 -7.83 -6.56
CA VAL A 32 0.29 -6.83 -5.90
C VAL A 32 -0.25 -6.51 -4.50
N TYR A 33 0.62 -6.40 -3.50
CA TYR A 33 0.22 -6.06 -2.13
C TYR A 33 1.31 -5.22 -1.45
N ILE A 34 0.91 -4.46 -0.42
CA ILE A 34 1.81 -3.69 0.45
C ILE A 34 2.47 -4.68 1.42
N ASN A 35 3.80 -4.71 1.46
CA ASN A 35 4.55 -5.65 2.28
C ASN A 35 5.47 -4.97 3.29
N GLU A 36 5.79 -3.69 3.14
CA GLU A 36 6.64 -2.98 4.10
C GLU A 36 6.22 -1.51 4.23
N ILE A 37 6.36 -0.94 5.42
CA ILE A 37 6.13 0.47 5.70
C ILE A 37 7.04 0.96 6.82
N HIS A 38 7.59 2.15 6.66
CA HIS A 38 8.26 2.92 7.70
C HIS A 38 7.64 4.32 7.76
N TYR A 39 7.03 4.67 8.89
CA TYR A 39 6.21 5.87 9.10
C TYR A 39 6.50 6.61 10.41
N ASP A 40 7.20 6.03 11.39
CA ASP A 40 7.44 6.68 12.69
C ASP A 40 8.89 6.52 13.17
N ASN A 41 9.48 7.62 13.66
CA ASN A 41 10.78 7.65 14.30
C ASN A 41 10.74 8.31 15.69
N ILE A 42 11.81 8.09 16.46
CA ILE A 42 12.04 8.85 17.68
C ILE A 42 12.37 10.30 17.28
N GLY A 43 11.41 11.19 17.50
CA GLY A 43 11.62 12.62 17.31
C GLY A 43 11.02 13.10 16.01
N GLY A 44 11.85 13.31 14.98
CA GLY A 44 11.37 13.75 13.67
C GLY A 44 11.55 12.64 12.65
N ASP A 45 10.53 12.42 11.84
CA ASP A 45 10.46 11.31 10.90
C ASP A 45 11.44 11.51 9.72
N ILE A 46 12.20 10.46 9.41
CA ILE A 46 13.23 10.40 8.37
C ILE A 46 13.17 9.06 7.66
N ASP A 47 13.65 9.01 6.41
CA ASP A 47 13.76 7.77 5.63
C ASP A 47 12.43 6.98 5.51
N GLU A 48 11.29 7.68 5.57
CA GLU A 48 9.96 7.07 5.44
C GLU A 48 9.75 6.45 4.06
N PHE A 49 9.10 5.30 4.02
CA PHE A 49 8.78 4.62 2.78
C PHE A 49 7.60 3.66 2.92
N PHE A 50 7.11 3.21 1.77
CA PHE A 50 6.30 2.01 1.66
C PHE A 50 6.85 1.12 0.55
N GLU A 51 6.58 -0.16 0.63
CA GLU A 51 6.95 -1.15 -0.37
C GLU A 51 5.73 -1.93 -0.85
N VAL A 52 5.74 -2.26 -2.14
CA VAL A 52 4.80 -3.21 -2.73
C VAL A 52 5.54 -4.37 -3.38
N VAL A 53 5.00 -5.58 -3.20
CA VAL A 53 5.48 -6.82 -3.80
C VAL A 53 4.45 -7.33 -4.82
N GLY A 54 4.95 -8.00 -5.85
CA GLY A 54 4.09 -8.70 -6.80
C GLY A 54 4.87 -9.59 -7.77
N PRO A 55 4.19 -10.17 -8.76
CA PRO A 55 4.84 -10.95 -9.80
C PRO A 55 5.83 -10.10 -10.61
N ALA A 56 7.00 -10.67 -10.91
CA ALA A 56 7.97 -10.04 -11.78
C ALA A 56 7.37 -9.75 -13.16
N GLY A 57 7.69 -8.57 -13.71
CA GLY A 57 7.12 -8.06 -14.96
C GLY A 57 5.79 -7.32 -14.80
N THR A 58 5.28 -7.14 -13.58
CA THR A 58 4.04 -6.37 -13.34
C THR A 58 4.28 -4.89 -13.59
N ASP A 59 3.53 -4.29 -14.52
CA ASP A 59 3.50 -2.85 -14.78
C ASP A 59 2.66 -2.13 -13.71
N LEU A 60 3.31 -1.24 -12.95
CA LEU A 60 2.68 -0.51 -11.86
C LEU A 60 1.96 0.77 -12.29
N SER A 61 2.01 1.16 -13.57
CA SER A 61 1.41 2.42 -14.07
C SER A 61 -0.11 2.53 -13.91
N VAL A 62 -0.78 1.41 -13.58
CA VAL A 62 -2.22 1.33 -13.31
C VAL A 62 -2.55 1.19 -11.82
N TYR A 63 -1.54 1.17 -10.95
CA TYR A 63 -1.68 1.07 -9.51
C TYR A 63 -1.52 2.42 -8.83
N THR A 64 -2.13 2.57 -7.65
CA THR A 64 -2.10 3.81 -6.88
C THR A 64 -2.02 3.49 -5.40
N ILE A 65 -1.18 4.24 -4.68
CA ILE A 65 -1.15 4.28 -3.23
C ILE A 65 -1.89 5.54 -2.77
N THR A 66 -2.80 5.40 -1.82
CA THR A 66 -3.46 6.53 -1.16
C THR A 66 -3.21 6.47 0.33
N LEU A 67 -2.75 7.58 0.90
CA LEU A 67 -2.49 7.74 2.33
C LEU A 67 -3.64 8.53 2.98
N TYR A 68 -4.10 8.05 4.14
CA TYR A 68 -5.29 8.55 4.82
C TYR A 68 -4.97 9.01 6.23
N ASN A 69 -5.57 10.14 6.63
CA ASN A 69 -5.57 10.63 8.00
C ASN A 69 -6.74 10.00 8.74
N GLY A 70 -6.53 9.23 9.80
CA GLY A 70 -7.63 8.56 10.50
C GLY A 70 -8.41 9.45 11.47
N ASN A 71 -7.94 10.67 11.76
CA ASN A 71 -8.70 11.63 12.55
C ASN A 71 -9.85 12.28 11.75
N ASP A 72 -9.62 12.66 10.48
CA ASP A 72 -10.68 13.17 9.61
C ASP A 72 -11.18 12.16 8.57
N THR A 73 -10.54 11.00 8.51
CA THR A 73 -10.82 9.83 7.65
C THR A 73 -10.54 10.04 6.15
N ASN A 74 -9.99 11.17 5.74
CA ASN A 74 -9.80 11.50 4.33
C ASN A 74 -8.37 11.22 3.85
N ALA A 75 -8.23 11.06 2.54
CA ALA A 75 -6.96 10.99 1.86
C ALA A 75 -6.22 12.33 1.96
N TYR A 76 -4.97 12.30 2.40
CA TYR A 76 -4.08 13.48 2.37
C TYR A 76 -3.04 13.42 1.25
N ASN A 77 -2.79 12.23 0.68
CA ASN A 77 -1.88 12.07 -0.44
C ASN A 77 -2.31 10.89 -1.33
N THR A 78 -2.12 11.04 -2.64
CA THR A 78 -2.39 10.00 -3.65
C THR A 78 -1.21 9.93 -4.60
N ILE A 79 -0.61 8.76 -4.69
CA ILE A 79 0.64 8.52 -5.40
C ILE A 79 0.40 7.47 -6.47
N ALA A 80 0.39 7.90 -7.73
CA ALA A 80 0.39 6.98 -8.86
C ALA A 80 1.73 6.23 -8.90
N LEU A 81 1.68 4.90 -8.90
CA LEU A 81 2.87 4.09 -9.04
C LEU A 81 3.29 4.05 -10.52
N THR A 82 4.57 3.75 -10.76
CA THR A 82 5.10 3.57 -12.12
C THR A 82 6.24 2.56 -12.09
N GLY A 83 6.74 2.18 -13.26
CA GLY A 83 7.80 1.19 -13.38
C GLY A 83 7.24 -0.23 -13.49
N THR A 84 8.15 -1.19 -13.38
CA THR A 84 7.83 -2.61 -13.52
C THR A 84 8.58 -3.38 -12.45
N ILE A 85 7.88 -4.22 -11.69
CA ILE A 85 8.49 -5.09 -10.67
C ILE A 85 9.49 -6.02 -11.37
N ASP A 86 10.72 -6.09 -10.89
CA ASP A 86 11.76 -6.99 -11.42
C ASP A 86 11.68 -8.39 -10.80
N ASP A 87 12.59 -9.28 -11.21
CA ASP A 87 12.65 -10.66 -10.70
C ASP A 87 13.83 -10.77 -9.72
N GLU A 88 13.50 -10.76 -8.44
CA GLU A 88 14.45 -10.89 -7.33
C GLU A 88 14.61 -12.35 -6.89
N GLY A 89 13.73 -13.21 -7.40
CA GLY A 89 13.77 -14.65 -7.26
C GLY A 89 12.38 -15.25 -7.43
N SER A 90 12.30 -16.48 -7.94
CA SER A 90 11.03 -17.20 -8.06
C SER A 90 9.92 -16.44 -8.82
N SER A 91 10.27 -15.51 -9.71
CA SER A 91 9.32 -14.68 -10.47
C SER A 91 8.49 -13.71 -9.61
N VAL A 92 9.06 -13.25 -8.50
CA VAL A 92 8.54 -12.18 -7.64
C VAL A 92 9.63 -11.15 -7.37
N GLY A 93 9.21 -9.94 -7.01
CA GLY A 93 10.09 -8.87 -6.57
C GLY A 93 9.31 -7.75 -5.89
N ALA A 94 10.03 -6.73 -5.45
CA ALA A 94 9.49 -5.59 -4.72
C ALA A 94 9.87 -4.24 -5.34
N ILE A 95 9.08 -3.20 -5.06
CA ILE A 95 9.45 -1.81 -5.33
C ILE A 95 9.09 -0.97 -4.11
N ALA A 96 10.10 -0.32 -3.53
CA ALA A 96 9.91 0.68 -2.49
C ALA A 96 9.82 2.09 -3.06
N MET A 97 9.03 2.93 -2.41
CA MET A 97 8.96 4.36 -2.64
C MET A 97 9.38 5.11 -1.38
N ILE A 98 10.52 5.81 -1.48
CA ILE A 98 11.00 6.70 -0.43
C ILE A 98 10.26 8.03 -0.50
N LEU A 99 9.77 8.50 0.63
CA LEU A 99 9.05 9.75 0.78
C LEU A 99 9.95 10.80 1.47
N PRO A 100 9.68 12.10 1.23
CA PRO A 100 10.32 13.15 2.04
C PRO A 100 9.92 13.00 3.51
N ALA A 101 10.77 13.47 4.42
CA ALA A 101 10.47 13.53 5.85
C ALA A 101 9.09 14.13 6.16
N ASN A 102 8.36 13.51 7.09
CA ASN A 102 6.94 13.70 7.40
C ASN A 102 6.02 13.44 6.19
N GLY A 103 6.41 12.48 5.35
CA GLY A 103 5.69 12.08 4.14
C GLY A 103 4.55 11.12 4.42
N ILE A 104 4.65 10.33 5.50
CA ILE A 104 3.60 9.48 6.04
C ILE A 104 3.24 10.02 7.43
N GLN A 105 1.95 10.13 7.71
CA GLN A 105 1.49 10.54 9.03
C GLN A 105 1.53 9.36 10.01
N ASN A 106 2.00 9.61 11.24
CA ASN A 106 2.11 8.68 12.36
C ASN A 106 0.98 8.88 13.39
N GLY A 107 -0.24 9.19 12.94
CA GLY A 107 -1.43 9.30 13.78
C GLY A 107 -1.99 7.92 14.18
N ALA A 108 -2.55 7.85 15.39
CA ALA A 108 -3.22 6.66 15.91
C ALA A 108 -4.77 6.81 15.85
N PRO A 109 -5.47 6.32 14.80
CA PRO A 109 -4.95 5.63 13.62
C PRO A 109 -4.73 6.54 12.41
N ASP A 110 -3.92 6.06 11.46
CA ASP A 110 -3.79 6.51 10.07
C ASP A 110 -3.75 5.26 9.16
N GLY A 111 -3.69 5.43 7.84
CA GLY A 111 -3.72 4.28 6.94
C GLY A 111 -3.20 4.50 5.53
N ILE A 112 -2.99 3.37 4.85
CA ILE A 112 -2.45 3.26 3.50
C ILE A 112 -3.33 2.30 2.68
N ALA A 113 -3.68 2.69 1.45
CA ALA A 113 -4.44 1.85 0.54
C ALA A 113 -3.72 1.65 -0.80
N LEU A 114 -3.64 0.41 -1.25
CA LEU A 114 -3.28 0.04 -2.63
C LEU A 114 -4.55 -0.20 -3.45
N SER A 115 -4.63 0.42 -4.61
CA SER A 115 -5.71 0.25 -5.59
C SER A 115 -5.14 0.04 -6.99
N LYS A 116 -6.01 -0.43 -7.90
CA LYS A 116 -5.68 -0.58 -9.32
C LYS A 116 -6.85 -0.16 -10.20
N THR A 117 -6.56 0.60 -11.25
CA THR A 117 -7.56 0.96 -12.26
C THR A 117 -8.20 -0.28 -12.88
N GLY A 118 -9.52 -0.39 -12.79
CA GLY A 118 -10.29 -1.50 -13.33
C GLY A 118 -10.44 -2.72 -12.40
N SER A 119 -9.81 -2.69 -11.21
CA SER A 119 -10.07 -3.65 -10.14
C SER A 119 -11.10 -3.11 -9.14
N THR A 120 -11.79 -4.03 -8.46
CA THR A 120 -12.66 -3.72 -7.32
C THR A 120 -11.97 -3.99 -5.99
N ASP A 121 -10.82 -4.65 -6.04
CA ASP A 121 -10.06 -5.00 -4.86
C ASP A 121 -9.18 -3.82 -4.48
N VAL A 122 -9.23 -3.48 -3.20
CA VAL A 122 -8.42 -2.43 -2.57
C VAL A 122 -7.81 -3.06 -1.34
N GLN A 123 -6.50 -2.96 -1.16
CA GLN A 123 -5.88 -3.34 0.11
C GLN A 123 -5.81 -2.09 0.97
N PHE A 124 -6.71 -1.93 1.92
CA PHE A 124 -6.71 -0.79 2.85
C PHE A 124 -6.29 -1.25 4.24
N LEU A 125 -5.06 -0.89 4.60
CA LEU A 125 -4.45 -1.18 5.89
C LEU A 125 -4.42 0.08 6.73
N THR A 126 -4.65 -0.08 8.02
CA THR A 126 -4.49 0.99 9.01
C THR A 126 -3.48 0.56 10.05
N TYR A 127 -2.89 1.50 10.76
CA TYR A 127 -1.97 1.22 11.86
C TYR A 127 -2.44 1.97 13.11
N GLU A 128 -2.13 1.38 14.27
CA GLU A 128 -2.51 1.90 15.59
C GLU A 128 -4.02 2.09 15.78
N GLY A 129 -4.82 1.27 15.09
CA GLY A 129 -6.28 1.27 15.15
C GLY A 129 -6.92 1.12 13.77
N SER A 130 -8.24 1.29 13.70
CA SER A 130 -9.00 1.17 12.45
C SER A 130 -10.01 2.29 12.30
N PHE A 131 -10.29 2.65 11.04
CA PHE A 131 -11.34 3.59 10.65
C PHE A 131 -11.92 3.23 9.28
N THR A 132 -13.01 3.88 8.90
CA THR A 132 -13.59 3.79 7.56
C THR A 132 -13.16 5.01 6.76
N ALA A 133 -12.58 4.81 5.58
CA ALA A 133 -12.15 5.93 4.74
C ALA A 133 -13.37 6.76 4.27
N GLY A 134 -13.26 8.08 4.38
CA GLY A 134 -14.29 9.04 4.00
C GLY A 134 -14.33 9.32 2.49
N ASP A 135 -13.19 9.21 1.82
CA ASP A 135 -13.01 9.48 0.39
C ASP A 135 -11.91 8.58 -0.23
N GLY A 136 -11.39 8.98 -1.40
CA GLY A 136 -10.35 8.25 -2.12
C GLY A 136 -10.79 6.88 -2.66
N ASP A 137 -9.81 6.08 -3.07
CA ASP A 137 -10.07 4.75 -3.62
C ASP A 137 -10.54 3.72 -2.58
N ALA A 138 -10.40 4.03 -1.29
CA ALA A 138 -10.92 3.19 -0.21
C ALA A 138 -12.26 3.69 0.34
N ALA A 139 -12.90 4.69 -0.28
CA ALA A 139 -14.10 5.35 0.24
C ALA A 139 -15.19 4.34 0.70
N GLY A 140 -15.57 4.44 1.97
CA GLY A 140 -16.58 3.57 2.58
C GLY A 140 -16.07 2.17 2.97
N LEU A 141 -14.81 1.84 2.75
CA LEU A 141 -14.17 0.62 3.23
C LEU A 141 -13.66 0.81 4.64
N ALA A 142 -13.95 -0.15 5.53
CA ALA A 142 -13.27 -0.23 6.81
C ALA A 142 -11.85 -0.76 6.61
N GLY A 143 -10.86 -0.02 7.11
CA GLY A 143 -9.46 -0.43 7.13
C GLY A 143 -9.23 -1.61 8.08
N VAL A 144 -8.24 -2.43 7.77
CA VAL A 144 -7.79 -3.51 8.65
C VAL A 144 -6.53 -3.07 9.37
N ASP A 145 -6.60 -3.02 10.70
CA ASP A 145 -5.47 -2.68 11.55
C ASP A 145 -4.36 -3.73 11.41
N ILE A 146 -3.14 -3.26 11.14
CA ILE A 146 -1.90 -4.04 11.10
C ILE A 146 -1.65 -4.72 12.45
N GLY A 147 -2.10 -4.10 13.55
CA GLY A 147 -2.10 -4.70 14.89
C GLY A 147 -0.73 -4.67 15.58
N ILE A 148 0.29 -4.12 14.92
CA ILE A 148 1.57 -3.71 15.50
C ILE A 148 1.86 -2.26 15.08
N ALA A 149 2.78 -1.62 15.78
CA ALA A 149 3.12 -0.23 15.59
C ALA A 149 4.64 -0.06 15.59
N GLU A 150 5.13 0.98 14.92
CA GLU A 150 6.50 1.47 15.07
C GLU A 150 6.65 2.29 16.37
N ALA A 151 6.13 1.76 17.48
CA ALA A 151 6.10 2.47 18.75
C ALA A 151 7.24 2.06 19.70
N PHE A 152 7.66 3.03 20.52
CA PHE A 152 8.52 2.81 21.68
C PHE A 152 7.98 1.72 22.65
N PRO A 153 8.83 0.99 23.40
CA PRO A 153 10.26 1.21 23.59
C PRO A 153 11.11 0.12 22.90
N TYR A 154 11.18 0.14 21.58
CA TYR A 154 12.31 -0.49 20.90
C TYR A 154 13.44 0.53 20.78
N PRO A 155 14.69 0.21 21.14
CA PRO A 155 15.79 1.09 20.81
C PRO A 155 15.79 1.24 19.29
N GLU A 156 15.75 2.48 18.79
CA GLU A 156 16.09 2.76 17.39
C GLU A 156 17.45 2.15 17.13
N VAL A 157 17.43 1.01 16.47
CA VAL A 157 18.50 0.70 15.54
C VAL A 157 18.03 1.42 14.28
N ALA A 158 18.89 2.27 13.71
CA ALA A 158 18.60 2.82 12.39
C ALA A 158 18.24 1.64 11.44
N ASN A 159 17.30 1.84 10.52
CA ASN A 159 16.83 0.83 9.55
C ASN A 159 15.77 -0.16 10.07
N HIS A 160 14.70 0.32 10.71
CA HIS A 160 13.53 -0.50 11.09
C HIS A 160 12.30 -0.14 10.27
N SER A 161 11.39 -1.10 10.14
CA SER A 161 10.13 -0.98 9.41
C SER A 161 9.12 -2.00 9.95
N LEU A 162 7.84 -1.82 9.63
CA LEU A 162 6.87 -2.92 9.70
C LEU A 162 6.92 -3.69 8.40
N GLU A 163 7.00 -5.01 8.50
CA GLU A 163 7.11 -5.92 7.37
C GLU A 163 6.07 -7.04 7.47
N TYR A 164 5.45 -7.40 6.35
CA TYR A 164 4.48 -8.48 6.25
C TYR A 164 5.19 -9.83 6.09
N ASP A 165 5.07 -10.70 7.10
CA ASP A 165 5.55 -12.08 7.03
C ASP A 165 4.54 -12.97 6.29
N GLU A 166 4.85 -13.34 5.05
CA GLU A 166 3.99 -14.25 4.27
C GLU A 166 3.88 -15.66 4.87
N THR A 167 4.87 -16.10 5.65
CA THR A 167 4.89 -17.44 6.25
C THR A 167 3.91 -17.52 7.41
N PHE A 168 3.91 -16.51 8.28
CA PHE A 168 3.01 -16.45 9.42
C PHE A 168 1.72 -15.69 9.14
N MET A 169 1.64 -15.02 7.98
CA MET A 169 0.51 -14.18 7.55
C MET A 169 0.21 -13.07 8.56
N THR A 170 1.27 -12.48 9.10
CA THR A 170 1.23 -11.44 10.13
C THR A 170 2.26 -10.37 9.86
N TRP A 171 1.98 -9.14 10.24
CA TRP A 171 2.99 -8.08 10.27
C TRP A 171 3.93 -8.27 11.46
N GLN A 172 5.20 -7.93 11.27
CA GLN A 172 6.25 -7.93 12.30
C GLN A 172 7.08 -6.65 12.22
N LEU A 173 7.80 -6.34 13.30
CA LEU A 173 8.84 -5.31 13.27
C LEU A 173 10.11 -5.92 12.67
N SER A 174 10.57 -5.37 11.55
CA SER A 174 11.88 -5.68 10.99
C SER A 174 12.95 -4.78 11.62
N LEU A 175 14.10 -5.37 11.94
CA LEU A 175 15.25 -4.64 12.50
C LEU A 175 16.32 -4.29 11.45
N ASP A 176 16.06 -4.66 10.20
CA ASP A 176 16.94 -4.43 9.07
C ASP A 176 16.07 -4.27 7.82
N SER A 177 15.49 -3.09 7.66
CA SER A 177 14.66 -2.77 6.50
C SER A 177 15.44 -2.91 5.20
N THR A 178 14.81 -3.44 4.16
CA THR A 178 15.44 -3.64 2.86
C THR A 178 14.61 -2.98 1.75
N PRO A 179 14.44 -1.64 1.74
CA PRO A 179 13.58 -0.99 0.78
C PRO A 179 14.01 -1.27 -0.66
N GLY A 180 13.10 -1.85 -1.43
CA GLY A 180 13.26 -2.22 -2.83
C GLY A 180 13.92 -3.57 -3.04
N ASP A 181 14.06 -4.40 -2.01
CA ASP A 181 14.52 -5.78 -2.10
C ASP A 181 13.51 -6.70 -1.41
N PHE A 182 12.97 -7.68 -2.14
CA PHE A 182 12.10 -8.70 -1.57
C PHE A 182 12.88 -9.68 -0.68
N ALA A 183 12.97 -9.37 0.61
CA ALA A 183 13.51 -10.27 1.62
C ALA A 183 12.40 -11.19 2.16
N GLN A 184 12.58 -12.52 2.06
CA GLN A 184 11.68 -13.49 2.71
C GLN A 184 12.32 -14.12 3.96
N GLY A 185 11.61 -14.06 5.09
CA GLY A 185 11.86 -14.92 6.27
C GLY A 185 12.91 -14.41 7.26
N THR A 186 13.06 -15.14 8.39
CA THR A 186 13.86 -14.77 9.58
C THR A 186 15.21 -14.15 9.21
N LEU A 187 15.31 -12.82 9.29
CA LEU A 187 16.48 -11.99 8.98
C LEU A 187 17.46 -12.73 8.06
N SER A 188 17.11 -12.78 6.78
CA SER A 188 17.97 -13.36 5.76
C SER A 188 19.34 -12.68 5.84
N THR A 189 20.28 -13.33 6.52
CA THR A 189 21.73 -13.05 6.43
C THR A 189 22.28 -13.27 5.01
N ILE A 190 21.41 -13.66 4.06
CA ILE A 190 21.66 -13.58 2.64
C ILE A 190 21.18 -12.20 2.19
N ASP A 191 22.15 -11.31 2.16
CA ASP A 191 22.06 -10.00 1.55
C ASP A 191 21.66 -10.14 0.07
N PHE A 192 20.42 -9.79 -0.28
CA PHE A 192 19.95 -9.79 -1.67
C PHE A 192 20.51 -8.60 -2.49
N ASN A 193 21.27 -7.68 -1.85
CA ASN A 193 21.92 -6.48 -2.41
C ASN A 193 22.84 -6.68 -3.64
N THR A 194 22.98 -7.90 -4.18
CA THR A 194 23.87 -8.14 -5.32
C THR A 194 23.15 -8.23 -6.67
N LYS A 195 21.82 -8.07 -6.75
CA LYS A 195 21.13 -8.27 -8.03
C LYS A 195 20.32 -7.14 -8.66
N SER A 196 19.71 -6.18 -7.96
CA SER A 196 18.99 -5.13 -8.69
C SER A 196 18.55 -3.96 -7.81
N ALA A 197 19.48 -3.10 -7.38
CA ALA A 197 19.05 -1.77 -6.97
C ALA A 197 18.44 -1.06 -8.19
N SER A 198 17.12 -0.97 -8.25
CA SER A 198 16.40 -0.10 -9.19
C SER A 198 16.28 1.28 -8.54
N PRO A 199 17.11 2.28 -8.91
CA PRO A 199 17.00 3.61 -8.31
C PRO A 199 15.75 4.30 -8.86
N PHE A 200 14.67 4.30 -8.09
CA PHE A 200 13.49 5.10 -8.43
C PHE A 200 13.65 6.53 -7.86
N PHE A 201 13.88 7.51 -8.73
CA PHE A 201 13.81 8.93 -8.38
C PHE A 201 12.38 9.42 -8.60
N ALA A 202 11.67 9.78 -7.52
CA ALA A 202 10.42 10.52 -7.63
C ALA A 202 10.67 11.85 -8.38
N LEU A 203 10.05 12.00 -9.54
CA LEU A 203 10.10 13.26 -10.29
C LEU A 203 9.21 14.29 -9.58
N ASN A 204 9.83 15.18 -8.80
CA ASN A 204 9.17 16.40 -8.35
C ASN A 204 8.77 17.23 -9.58
N THR A 205 7.47 17.45 -9.75
CA THR A 205 6.93 18.39 -10.73
C THR A 205 7.24 19.83 -10.30
N CYS A 206 7.68 20.66 -11.26
CA CYS A 206 7.96 22.10 -11.11
C CYS A 206 6.69 22.93 -10.91
#